data_AF-A0A4S2PBB8-F1
#
_entry.id   AF-A0A4S2PBB8-F1
#
_cell.length_a   1.000
_cell.length_b   1.000
_cell.length_c   1.000
_cell.angle_alpha   90.00
_cell.angle_beta   90.00
_cell.angle_gamma   90.00
#
_symmetry.space_group_name_H-M   'P 1'
#
loop_
_entity.id
_entity.type
_entity.pdbx_description
1 polymer ?
#
loop_
_entity_poly.entity_id
_entity_poly.type
_entity_poly.pdbx_seq_one_letter_code
_entity_poly.pdbx_strand_id
1 'polypeptide(L)'
;MKKLCMAFGVIGIFCQMAIAAQITSTQVENYIVKGNNITQCYFPDIWSAKSLQERANIVQSWENNPDKKHLAWVYRSLYYPLLADSFGEKNAEAIMVGQLDLGKYVEKVPTKERNKTTVKTDKDCKVLWEEVKRLMATYHYFDVSAE
;
A
#
# COMPACT_ATOMS: atom_id res chain seq x y z
N MET A 1 17.45 -58.23 25.81
CA MET A 1 17.47 -56.75 25.81
C MET A 1 16.19 -56.25 25.16
N LYS A 2 15.25 -55.74 25.96
CA LYS A 2 14.01 -55.10 25.49
C LYS A 2 14.35 -53.68 25.07
N LYS A 3 14.20 -53.34 23.78
CA LYS A 3 14.24 -51.95 23.30
C LYS A 3 12.83 -51.39 23.46
N LEU A 4 12.70 -50.46 24.40
CA LEU A 4 11.50 -49.66 24.61
C LEU A 4 11.48 -48.56 23.54
N CYS A 5 10.40 -48.49 22.76
CA CYS A 5 10.06 -47.31 21.98
C CYS A 5 9.30 -46.32 22.86
N MET A 6 9.81 -45.09 22.98
CA MET A 6 9.07 -43.86 23.31
C MET A 6 9.76 -42.76 22.46
N ALA A 7 9.24 -42.40 21.28
CA ALA A 7 8.14 -41.46 21.00
C ALA A 7 8.49 -39.99 21.30
N PHE A 8 8.16 -39.14 20.31
CA PHE A 8 8.18 -37.67 20.25
C PHE A 8 9.42 -36.99 19.64
N GLY A 9 9.37 -36.84 18.32
CA GLY A 9 10.21 -35.94 17.53
C GLY A 9 9.63 -35.71 16.13
N VAL A 10 8.30 -35.73 16.00
CA VAL A 10 7.63 -35.18 14.82
C VAL A 10 7.57 -33.68 15.05
N ILE A 11 8.42 -32.93 14.35
CA ILE A 11 8.07 -31.73 13.58
C ILE A 11 9.29 -31.51 12.70
N GLY A 12 9.18 -31.94 11.44
CA GLY A 12 10.01 -31.40 10.39
C GLY A 12 9.72 -29.91 10.34
N ILE A 13 10.68 -29.09 10.76
CA ILE A 13 10.73 -27.70 10.35
C ILE A 13 11.15 -27.73 8.89
N PHE A 14 10.18 -28.06 8.03
CA PHE A 14 10.16 -27.56 6.68
C PHE A 14 10.31 -26.05 6.83
N CYS A 15 11.50 -25.55 6.52
CA CYS A 15 11.73 -24.18 6.13
C CYS A 15 10.97 -24.00 4.81
N GLN A 16 9.64 -23.99 4.87
CA GLN A 16 8.81 -23.41 3.84
C GLN A 16 9.18 -21.95 3.89
N MET A 17 10.15 -21.56 3.05
CA MET A 17 10.14 -20.23 2.49
C MET A 17 8.69 -19.99 2.10
N ALA A 18 7.98 -19.17 2.89
CA ALA A 18 6.68 -18.70 2.51
C ALA A 18 6.92 -18.04 1.16
N ILE A 19 6.57 -18.75 0.09
CA ILE A 19 6.61 -18.19 -1.24
C ILE A 19 5.67 -16.99 -1.12
N ALA A 20 6.26 -15.79 -1.14
CA ALA A 20 5.54 -14.54 -1.25
C ALA A 20 4.39 -14.78 -2.23
N ALA A 21 3.14 -14.70 -1.75
CA ALA A 21 1.98 -15.08 -2.53
C ALA A 21 2.10 -14.40 -3.89
N GLN A 22 2.00 -15.19 -4.97
CA GLN A 22 2.35 -14.72 -6.31
C GLN A 22 1.52 -13.48 -6.66
N ILE A 23 2.19 -12.34 -6.86
CA ILE A 23 1.52 -11.10 -7.23
C ILE A 23 0.87 -11.26 -8.60
N THR A 24 -0.42 -10.95 -8.68
CA THR A 24 -1.18 -10.98 -9.93
C THR A 24 -1.28 -9.58 -10.55
N SER A 25 -1.40 -9.53 -11.88
CA SER A 25 -1.65 -8.26 -12.59
C SER A 25 -2.92 -7.56 -12.11
N THR A 26 -3.97 -8.33 -11.74
CA THR A 26 -5.23 -7.78 -11.22
C THR A 26 -5.05 -7.08 -9.88
N GLN A 27 -4.24 -7.62 -8.96
CA GLN A 27 -3.94 -6.94 -7.70
C GLN A 27 -3.22 -5.61 -7.93
N VAL A 28 -2.26 -5.60 -8.87
CA VAL A 28 -1.51 -4.38 -9.20
C VAL A 28 -2.42 -3.34 -9.86
N GLU A 29 -3.29 -3.75 -10.78
CA GLU A 29 -4.30 -2.88 -11.38
C GLU A 29 -5.21 -2.26 -10.32
N ASN A 30 -5.78 -3.08 -9.43
CA ASN A 30 -6.66 -2.62 -8.36
C ASN A 30 -5.94 -1.65 -7.40
N TYR A 31 -4.69 -1.93 -7.05
CA TYR A 31 -3.85 -1.05 -6.23
C TYR A 31 -3.67 0.33 -6.90
N ILE A 32 -3.29 0.36 -8.18
CA ILE A 32 -3.09 1.61 -8.93
C ILE A 32 -4.40 2.40 -9.03
N VAL A 33 -5.50 1.74 -9.40
CA VAL A 33 -6.81 2.38 -9.51
C VAL A 33 -7.25 2.92 -8.15
N LYS A 34 -7.16 2.15 -7.06
CA LYS A 34 -7.51 2.62 -5.71
C LYS A 34 -6.68 3.85 -5.32
N GLY A 35 -5.36 3.81 -5.53
CA GLY A 35 -4.45 4.93 -5.27
C GLY A 35 -4.82 6.20 -6.06
N ASN A 36 -5.14 6.07 -7.35
CA ASN A 36 -5.57 7.19 -8.17
C ASN A 36 -6.87 7.83 -7.70
N ASN A 37 -7.88 7.03 -7.37
CA ASN A 37 -9.18 7.53 -6.92
C ASN A 37 -9.04 8.28 -5.58
N ILE A 38 -8.23 7.76 -4.64
CA ILE A 38 -7.90 8.45 -3.38
C ILE A 38 -7.16 9.76 -3.68
N THR A 39 -6.15 9.73 -4.55
CA THR A 39 -5.36 10.91 -4.90
C THR A 39 -6.23 11.99 -5.55
N GLN A 40 -7.12 11.63 -6.46
CA GLN A 40 -8.03 12.57 -7.10
C GLN A 40 -8.99 13.24 -6.09
N CYS A 41 -9.52 12.49 -5.11
CA CYS A 41 -10.44 13.06 -4.10
C CYS A 41 -9.72 13.94 -3.07
N TYR A 42 -8.56 13.53 -2.59
CA TYR A 42 -7.97 14.08 -1.35
C TYR A 42 -6.63 14.76 -1.53
N PHE A 43 -5.97 14.50 -2.65
CA PHE A 43 -4.64 15.04 -2.95
C PHE A 43 -4.61 15.59 -4.40
N PRO A 44 -5.50 16.52 -4.77
CA PRO A 44 -5.68 16.97 -6.16
C PRO A 44 -4.40 17.59 -6.76
N ASP A 45 -3.57 18.21 -5.94
CA ASP A 45 -2.26 18.73 -6.36
C ASP A 45 -1.33 17.58 -6.79
N ILE A 46 -1.30 16.47 -6.03
CA ILE A 46 -0.51 15.28 -6.35
C ILE A 46 -1.07 14.56 -7.58
N TRP A 47 -2.39 14.52 -7.72
CA TRP A 47 -3.05 13.94 -8.90
C TRP A 47 -2.63 14.67 -10.17
N SER A 48 -2.54 15.99 -10.11
CA SER A 48 -2.22 16.85 -11.26
C SER A 48 -0.72 16.96 -11.56
N ALA A 49 0.13 16.45 -10.67
CA ALA A 49 1.59 16.52 -10.81
C ALA A 49 2.09 15.66 -11.99
N LYS A 50 2.93 16.26 -12.82
CA LYS A 50 3.44 15.70 -14.09
C LYS A 50 4.73 14.90 -13.91
N SER A 51 5.36 14.96 -12.74
CA SER A 51 6.62 14.26 -12.45
C SER A 51 6.77 13.90 -10.97
N LEU A 52 7.71 12.99 -10.68
CA LEU A 52 8.07 12.65 -9.30
C LEU A 52 8.68 13.84 -8.55
N GLN A 53 9.47 14.68 -9.24
CA GLN A 53 10.05 15.88 -8.63
C GLN A 53 8.96 16.89 -8.24
N GLU A 54 7.96 17.09 -9.11
CA GLU A 54 6.83 17.97 -8.81
C GLU A 54 6.04 17.46 -7.61
N ARG A 55 5.78 16.14 -7.52
CA ARG A 55 5.15 15.52 -6.36
C ARG A 55 5.96 15.76 -5.08
N ALA A 56 7.28 15.56 -5.12
CA ALA A 56 8.14 15.79 -3.96
C ALA A 56 8.06 17.25 -3.49
N ASN A 57 8.09 18.21 -4.43
CA ASN A 57 7.98 19.64 -4.14
C ASN A 57 6.62 19.99 -3.51
N ILE A 58 5.51 19.41 -4.01
CA ILE A 58 4.16 19.59 -3.43
C ILE A 58 4.13 19.08 -2.00
N VAL A 59 4.59 17.85 -1.75
CA VAL A 59 4.62 17.27 -0.40
C VAL A 59 5.46 18.14 0.54
N GLN A 60 6.65 18.57 0.10
CA GLN A 60 7.50 19.46 0.90
C GLN A 60 6.79 20.79 1.22
N SER A 61 6.04 21.35 0.27
CA SER A 61 5.27 22.58 0.49
C SER A 61 4.17 22.40 1.54
N TRP A 62 3.56 21.22 1.62
CA TRP A 62 2.58 20.89 2.65
C TRP A 62 3.23 20.74 4.03
N GLU A 63 4.41 20.14 4.11
CA GLU A 63 5.16 20.00 5.37
C GLU A 63 5.59 21.35 5.96
N ASN A 64 5.98 22.28 5.09
CA ASN A 64 6.42 23.61 5.47
C ASN A 64 5.25 24.55 5.81
N ASN A 65 4.00 24.12 5.59
CA ASN A 65 2.80 24.90 5.86
C ASN A 65 2.02 24.27 7.03
N PRO A 66 1.91 24.96 8.18
CA PRO A 66 1.20 24.45 9.36
C PRO A 66 -0.23 23.97 9.08
N ASP A 67 -0.97 24.66 8.21
CA ASP A 67 -2.36 24.34 7.89
C ASP A 67 -2.48 23.11 6.99
N LYS A 68 -1.44 22.79 6.22
CA LYS A 68 -1.41 21.66 5.26
C LYS A 68 -0.56 20.49 5.72
N LYS A 69 0.16 20.60 6.83
CA LYS A 69 1.05 19.55 7.35
C LYS A 69 0.34 18.21 7.52
N HIS A 70 -0.93 18.22 7.92
CA HIS A 70 -1.76 17.03 8.04
C HIS A 70 -1.94 16.28 6.71
N LEU A 71 -2.02 16.97 5.56
CA LEU A 71 -2.14 16.34 4.24
C LEU A 71 -0.90 15.52 3.90
N ALA A 72 0.29 16.06 4.17
CA ALA A 72 1.55 15.34 3.98
C ALA A 72 1.61 14.08 4.86
N TRP A 73 1.17 14.20 6.12
CA TRP A 73 1.13 13.08 7.04
C TRP A 73 0.20 11.96 6.55
N VAL A 74 -1.04 12.29 6.18
CA VAL A 74 -2.00 11.30 5.66
C VAL A 74 -1.49 10.67 4.36
N TYR A 75 -1.02 11.50 3.40
CA TYR A 75 -0.53 11.01 2.10
C TYR A 75 0.60 9.97 2.26
N ARG A 76 1.58 10.23 3.13
CA ARG A 76 2.69 9.30 3.41
C ARG A 76 2.22 8.05 4.15
N SER A 77 1.34 8.23 5.13
CA SER A 77 0.86 7.13 5.97
C SER A 77 0.00 6.12 5.19
N LEU A 78 -0.59 6.51 4.06
CA LEU A 78 -1.44 5.63 3.26
C LEU A 78 -0.69 4.60 2.42
N TYR A 79 0.62 4.76 2.22
CA TYR A 79 1.37 3.91 1.30
C TYR A 79 1.39 2.44 1.76
N TYR A 80 1.78 2.17 3.01
CA TYR A 80 1.80 0.81 3.54
C TYR A 80 0.41 0.17 3.61
N PRO A 81 -0.63 0.82 4.18
CA PRO A 81 -1.99 0.25 4.21
C PRO A 81 -2.53 -0.14 2.83
N LEU A 82 -2.29 0.66 1.80
CA LEU A 82 -2.72 0.33 0.43
C LEU A 82 -1.99 -0.90 -0.13
N LEU A 83 -0.68 -1.02 0.14
CA LEU A 83 0.09 -2.20 -0.24
C LEU A 83 -0.39 -3.45 0.51
N ALA A 84 -0.57 -3.35 1.83
CA ALA A 84 -1.00 -4.47 2.67
C ALA A 84 -2.40 -4.97 2.28
N ASP A 85 -3.34 -4.05 2.02
CA ASP A 85 -4.69 -4.40 1.57
C ASP A 85 -4.72 -5.06 0.19
N SER A 86 -3.77 -4.71 -0.69
CA SER A 86 -3.74 -5.22 -2.06
C SER A 86 -2.96 -6.54 -2.21
N PHE A 87 -1.89 -6.70 -1.43
CA PHE A 87 -0.90 -7.77 -1.61
C PHE A 87 -0.69 -8.67 -0.38
N GLY A 88 -1.25 -8.29 0.77
CA GLY A 88 -0.97 -8.87 2.08
C GLY A 88 0.28 -8.26 2.75
N GLU A 89 0.33 -8.28 4.08
CA GLU A 89 1.38 -7.62 4.89
C GLU A 89 2.80 -8.06 4.51
N LYS A 90 3.04 -9.38 4.37
CA LYS A 90 4.37 -9.90 3.99
C LYS A 90 4.88 -9.35 2.66
N ASN A 91 3.99 -9.24 1.66
CA ASN A 91 4.36 -8.69 0.36
C ASN A 91 4.52 -7.17 0.43
N ALA A 92 3.67 -6.49 1.20
CA ALA A 92 3.79 -5.05 1.44
C ALA A 92 5.13 -4.69 2.08
N GLU A 93 5.55 -5.43 3.10
CA GLU A 93 6.87 -5.30 3.73
C GLU A 93 8.00 -5.51 2.72
N ALA A 94 7.97 -6.60 1.95
CA ALA A 94 8.97 -6.89 0.93
C ALA A 94 9.07 -5.80 -0.14
N ILE A 95 7.94 -5.20 -0.53
CA ILE A 95 7.89 -4.06 -1.47
C ILE A 95 8.50 -2.81 -0.82
N MET A 96 8.15 -2.52 0.42
CA MET A 96 8.65 -1.35 1.16
C MET A 96 10.18 -1.36 1.33
N VAL A 97 10.76 -2.53 1.57
CA VAL A 97 12.23 -2.68 1.73
C VAL A 97 12.94 -2.99 0.41
N GLY A 98 12.24 -2.95 -0.73
CA GLY A 98 12.83 -3.12 -2.06
C GLY A 98 13.23 -4.56 -2.42
N GLN A 99 12.80 -5.56 -1.66
CA GLN A 99 12.99 -6.98 -1.98
C GLN A 99 12.05 -7.47 -3.08
N LEU A 100 10.91 -6.79 -3.27
CA LEU A 100 9.93 -7.10 -4.29
C LEU A 100 9.58 -5.85 -5.12
N ASP A 101 9.86 -5.90 -6.43
CA ASP A 101 9.65 -4.78 -7.34
C ASP A 101 8.31 -4.91 -8.11
N LEU A 102 7.44 -3.91 -7.95
CA LEU A 102 6.17 -3.83 -8.69
C LEU A 102 6.34 -3.35 -10.14
N GLY A 103 7.46 -2.70 -10.50
CA GLY A 103 7.67 -2.07 -11.82
C GLY A 103 7.38 -3.02 -12.98
N LYS A 104 7.88 -4.26 -12.90
CA LYS A 104 7.67 -5.32 -13.89
C LYS A 104 6.20 -5.72 -14.10
N TYR A 105 5.34 -5.50 -13.11
CA TYR A 105 3.91 -5.74 -13.19
C TYR A 105 3.18 -4.51 -13.68
N VAL A 106 3.56 -3.32 -13.19
CA VAL A 106 2.99 -2.03 -13.59
C VAL A 106 3.13 -1.81 -15.11
N GLU A 107 4.27 -2.19 -15.69
CA GLU A 107 4.53 -2.10 -17.14
C GLU A 107 3.52 -2.92 -17.96
N LYS A 108 3.01 -4.03 -17.41
CA LYS A 108 2.04 -4.91 -18.06
C LYS A 108 0.60 -4.42 -17.93
N VAL A 109 0.32 -3.48 -17.02
CA VAL A 109 -1.04 -2.92 -16.87
C VAL A 109 -1.29 -1.90 -18.00
N PRO A 110 -2.37 -2.05 -18.78
CA PRO A 110 -2.71 -1.09 -19.84
C PRO A 110 -2.84 0.34 -19.30
N THR A 111 -2.34 1.34 -20.05
CA THR A 111 -2.41 2.76 -19.65
C THR A 111 -3.83 3.23 -19.31
N LYS A 112 -4.84 2.72 -20.03
CA LYS A 112 -6.25 3.02 -19.76
C LYS A 112 -6.66 2.62 -18.33
N GLU A 113 -6.27 1.43 -17.89
CA GLU A 113 -6.60 0.96 -16.54
C GLU A 113 -5.71 1.65 -15.50
N ARG A 114 -4.41 1.88 -15.81
CA ARG A 114 -3.52 2.64 -14.92
C ARG A 114 -4.00 4.06 -14.62
N ASN A 115 -4.75 4.69 -15.53
CA ASN A 115 -5.24 6.06 -15.38
C ASN A 115 -6.75 6.11 -15.09
N LYS A 116 -7.38 4.97 -14.83
CA LYS A 116 -8.82 4.88 -14.62
C LYS A 116 -9.22 5.54 -13.30
N THR A 117 -10.22 6.40 -13.39
CA THR A 117 -10.88 7.03 -12.26
C THR A 117 -12.38 6.73 -12.31
N THR A 118 -12.94 6.45 -11.14
CA THR A 118 -14.34 6.04 -10.95
C THR A 118 -15.13 7.00 -10.09
N VAL A 119 -14.44 7.88 -9.34
CA VAL A 119 -15.03 8.97 -8.58
C VAL A 119 -15.64 10.00 -9.53
N LYS A 120 -16.92 10.33 -9.34
CA LYS A 120 -17.61 11.36 -10.13
C LYS A 120 -18.32 12.41 -9.27
N THR A 121 -18.49 12.13 -7.98
CA THR A 121 -19.29 12.95 -7.07
C THR A 121 -18.66 13.05 -5.68
N ASP A 122 -19.07 14.05 -4.91
CA ASP A 122 -18.69 14.19 -3.49
C ASP A 122 -19.09 12.98 -2.64
N LYS A 123 -20.17 12.29 -3.02
CA LYS A 123 -20.61 11.05 -2.36
C LYS A 123 -19.59 9.93 -2.55
N ASP A 124 -19.03 9.79 -3.75
CA ASP A 124 -17.99 8.79 -4.03
C ASP A 124 -16.73 9.08 -3.22
N CYS A 125 -16.35 10.36 -3.13
CA CYS A 125 -15.25 10.75 -2.25
C CYS A 125 -15.56 10.36 -0.81
N LYS A 126 -16.71 10.74 -0.23
CA LYS A 126 -17.05 10.39 1.16
C LYS A 126 -16.93 8.88 1.44
N VAL A 127 -17.37 8.03 0.52
CA VAL A 127 -17.19 6.57 0.65
C VAL A 127 -15.71 6.18 0.68
N LEU A 128 -14.89 6.75 -0.20
CA LEU A 128 -13.44 6.54 -0.18
C LEU A 128 -12.77 7.06 1.10
N TRP A 129 -13.30 8.11 1.73
CA TRP A 129 -12.76 8.58 3.02
C TRP A 129 -12.97 7.56 4.13
N GLU A 130 -14.16 6.95 4.18
CA GLU A 130 -14.42 5.87 5.14
C GLU A 130 -13.48 4.68 4.91
N GLU A 131 -13.20 4.35 3.64
CA GLU A 131 -12.21 3.33 3.29
C GLU A 131 -10.78 3.72 3.71
N VAL A 132 -10.36 4.97 3.49
CA VAL A 132 -9.06 5.50 3.94
C VAL A 132 -8.93 5.36 5.46
N LYS A 133 -9.96 5.76 6.22
CA LYS A 133 -9.99 5.61 7.67
C LYS A 133 -9.90 4.13 8.10
N ARG A 134 -10.64 3.24 7.42
CA ARG A 134 -10.57 1.78 7.68
C ARG A 134 -9.15 1.26 7.45
N LEU A 135 -8.51 1.62 6.33
CA LEU A 135 -7.16 1.20 5.98
C LEU A 135 -6.15 1.62 7.05
N MET A 136 -6.18 2.90 7.44
CA MET A 136 -5.28 3.43 8.48
C MET A 136 -5.50 2.79 9.85
N ALA A 137 -6.75 2.43 10.18
CA ALA A 137 -7.10 1.75 11.43
C ALA A 137 -6.84 0.23 11.40
N THR A 138 -6.61 -0.37 10.22
CA THR A 138 -6.36 -1.81 10.09
C THR A 138 -4.86 -2.09 10.08
N TYR A 139 -4.12 -1.32 9.28
CA TYR A 139 -2.71 -1.56 9.00
C TYR A 139 -1.87 -0.48 9.69
N HIS A 140 -1.70 -0.64 11.01
CA HIS A 140 -0.89 0.27 11.83
C HIS A 140 0.60 0.01 11.64
N TYR A 141 1.21 0.64 10.63
CA TYR A 141 2.67 0.54 10.41
C TYR A 141 3.43 1.84 10.74
N PHE A 142 2.71 2.97 10.82
CA PHE A 142 3.22 4.19 11.43
C PHE A 142 2.42 4.46 12.69
N ASP A 143 2.93 3.97 13.83
CA ASP A 143 2.69 4.70 15.07
C ASP A 143 3.34 6.07 14.86
N VAL A 144 2.57 7.15 14.88
CA VAL A 144 3.17 8.49 14.92
C VAL A 144 3.65 8.63 16.35
N SER A 145 4.83 8.08 16.63
CA SER A 145 5.52 8.36 17.86
C SER A 145 5.86 9.85 17.83
N ALA A 146 4.99 10.65 18.44
CA ALA A 146 5.37 11.93 18.98
C ALA A 146 6.33 11.64 20.13
N GLU A 147 7.61 11.50 19.81
CA GLU A 147 8.69 11.83 20.75
C GLU A 147 9.20 13.24 20.43
#